data_AF-A0A1B6NP46-F1
#
_entry.id   AF-A0A1B6NP46-F1
#
_cell.length_a   1.000
_cell.length_b   1.000
_cell.length_c   1.000
_cell.angle_alpha   90.00
_cell.angle_beta   90.00
_cell.angle_gamma   90.00
#
_symmetry.space_group_name_H-M   'P 1'
#
loop_
_entity.id
_entity.type
_entity.pdbx_description
1 polymer ?
#
loop_
_entity_poly.entity_id
_entity_poly.type
_entity_poly.pdbx_seq_one_letter_code
_entity_poly.pdbx_strand_id
1 'polypeptide(L)'
;MASEYTTSEYIKHHLTNATMCSTDNGIAFNKACSDAGFWAWHVDTLAWSIGLGLLFLIIFRSVASKATTGVPGKMQAFVELVVEFVDDNVKSTSMVRAL
;
A
#
# COMPACT_ATOMS: atom_id res chain seq x y z
N MET A 1 -32.83 5.30 18.58
CA MET A 1 -31.93 4.84 19.65
C MET A 1 -30.52 5.05 19.16
N ALA A 2 -29.89 6.15 19.58
CA ALA A 2 -28.49 6.42 19.26
C ALA A 2 -27.65 5.66 20.27
N SER A 3 -26.95 4.61 19.83
CA SER A 3 -25.96 3.94 20.68
C SER A 3 -24.79 4.88 20.85
N GLU A 4 -24.63 5.45 22.05
CA GLU A 4 -23.38 6.08 22.45
C GLU A 4 -22.30 4.99 22.49
N TYR A 5 -21.44 4.95 21.48
CA TYR A 5 -20.21 4.20 21.58
C TYR A 5 -19.38 4.86 22.68
N THR A 6 -19.08 4.11 23.74
CA THR A 6 -18.09 4.58 24.71
C THR A 6 -16.80 4.90 23.94
N THR A 7 -16.10 5.97 24.29
CA THR A 7 -14.87 6.37 23.59
C THR A 7 -13.88 5.20 23.51
N SER A 8 -13.84 4.36 24.55
CA SER A 8 -13.05 3.13 24.59
C SER A 8 -13.47 2.07 23.56
N GLU A 9 -14.77 1.91 23.29
CA GLU A 9 -15.27 0.97 22.28
C GLU A 9 -15.06 1.48 20.86
N TYR A 10 -15.24 2.79 20.65
CA TYR A 10 -14.91 3.45 19.38
C TYR A 10 -13.43 3.30 19.00
N ILE A 11 -12.52 3.48 19.98
CA ILE A 11 -11.08 3.27 19.79
C ILE A 11 -10.79 1.82 19.41
N LYS A 12 -11.40 0.85 20.09
CA LYS A 12 -11.20 -0.57 19.80
C LYS A 12 -11.70 -0.97 18.41
N HIS A 13 -12.83 -0.42 17.96
CA HIS A 13 -13.35 -0.68 16.62
C HIS A 13 -12.45 -0.12 15.51
N HIS A 14 -11.73 0.99 15.76
CA HIS A 14 -10.78 1.56 14.78
C HIS A 14 -9.43 0.83 14.75
N LEU A 15 -9.10 0.09 15.80
CA LEU A 15 -7.87 -0.70 15.88
C LEU A 15 -8.02 -2.12 15.29
N THR A 16 -9.24 -2.52 14.92
CA THR A 16 -9.50 -3.84 14.30
C THR A 16 -9.44 -3.75 12.79
N ASN A 17 -8.49 -4.48 12.18
CA ASN A 17 -8.40 -4.65 10.72
C ASN A 17 -9.46 -5.64 10.23
N ALA A 18 -10.04 -5.43 9.04
CA ALA A 18 -10.90 -6.44 8.43
C ALA A 18 -10.06 -7.66 8.03
N THR A 19 -10.40 -8.77 8.67
CA THR A 19 -9.69 -10.04 8.53
C THR A 19 -10.65 -11.08 7.98
N MET A 20 -10.25 -11.81 6.95
CA MET A 20 -10.99 -12.94 6.37
C MET A 20 -10.31 -14.26 6.72
N CYS A 21 -11.10 -15.30 6.92
CA CYS A 21 -10.62 -16.67 7.10
C CYS A 21 -11.59 -17.65 6.47
N SER A 22 -11.11 -18.84 6.11
CA SER A 22 -11.98 -19.95 5.69
C SER A 22 -12.25 -20.85 6.89
N THR A 23 -13.53 -21.13 7.15
CA THR A 23 -14.02 -22.10 8.13
C THR A 23 -14.76 -23.24 7.41
N ASP A 24 -15.05 -24.34 8.10
CA ASP A 24 -15.74 -25.51 7.55
C ASP A 24 -17.14 -25.19 6.97
N ASN A 25 -17.72 -24.05 7.36
CA ASN A 25 -19.01 -23.55 6.89
C ASN A 25 -18.91 -22.42 5.84
N GLY A 26 -17.70 -22.09 5.34
CA GLY A 26 -17.48 -21.08 4.30
C GLY A 26 -16.52 -19.96 4.68
N ILE A 27 -16.60 -18.82 3.99
CA ILE A 27 -15.76 -17.64 4.25
C ILE A 27 -16.35 -16.84 5.42
N ALA A 28 -15.56 -16.65 6.47
CA ALA A 28 -15.91 -15.89 7.65
C ALA A 28 -15.05 -14.62 7.76
N PHE A 29 -15.58 -13.60 8.47
CA PHE A 29 -14.93 -12.30 8.63
C PHE A 29 -14.84 -11.88 10.10
N ASN A 30 -13.78 -11.15 10.43
CA ASN A 30 -13.55 -10.50 11.72
C ASN A 30 -13.55 -11.46 12.91
N LYS A 31 -14.46 -11.26 13.88
CA LYS A 31 -14.48 -12.01 15.15
C LYS A 31 -14.65 -13.52 14.95
N ALA A 32 -15.27 -13.94 13.85
CA ALA A 32 -15.39 -15.35 13.47
C ALA A 32 -14.05 -15.98 13.03
N CYS A 33 -13.01 -15.17 12.82
CA CYS A 33 -11.64 -15.57 12.49
C CYS A 33 -10.68 -15.51 13.66
N SER A 34 -11.17 -15.26 14.89
CA SER A 34 -10.38 -15.31 16.14
C SER A 34 -9.52 -16.56 16.23
N ASP A 35 -10.08 -17.71 15.83
CA ASP A 35 -9.46 -19.02 16.02
C ASP A 35 -8.77 -19.52 14.73
N ALA A 36 -8.79 -18.71 13.66
CA ALA A 36 -8.15 -19.07 12.39
C ALA A 36 -6.62 -19.03 12.45
N GLY A 37 -6.04 -18.47 13.52
CA GLY A 37 -4.60 -18.44 13.77
C GLY A 37 -3.82 -17.82 12.61
N PHE A 38 -2.87 -18.57 12.05
CA PHE A 38 -2.01 -18.15 10.93
C PHE A 38 -2.78 -17.91 9.61
N TRP A 39 -3.95 -18.53 9.43
CA TRP A 39 -4.73 -18.46 8.18
C TRP A 39 -5.75 -17.31 8.14
N ALA A 40 -5.56 -16.29 8.99
CA ALA A 40 -6.36 -15.08 9.02
C ALA A 40 -5.74 -14.00 8.12
N TRP A 41 -6.39 -13.70 7.00
CA TRP A 41 -5.89 -12.76 5.99
C TRP A 41 -6.44 -11.36 6.24
N HIS A 42 -5.57 -10.37 6.44
CA HIS A 42 -5.97 -8.97 6.56
C HIS A 42 -6.29 -8.37 5.19
N VAL A 43 -7.57 -8.43 4.79
CA VAL A 43 -8.00 -8.03 3.45
C VAL A 43 -7.80 -6.55 3.22
N ASP A 44 -8.06 -5.72 4.24
CA ASP A 44 -7.90 -4.28 4.12
C ASP A 44 -6.46 -3.88 3.78
N THR A 45 -5.48 -4.40 4.52
CA THR A 45 -4.07 -4.05 4.30
C THR A 45 -3.55 -4.61 2.99
N LEU A 46 -3.99 -5.81 2.59
CA LEU A 46 -3.66 -6.42 1.31
C LEU A 46 -4.26 -5.63 0.13
N ALA A 47 -5.53 -5.23 0.24
CA ALA A 47 -6.21 -4.43 -0.77
C ALA A 47 -5.55 -3.07 -0.95
N TRP A 48 -5.20 -2.37 0.14
CA TRP A 48 -4.47 -1.11 0.07
C TRP A 48 -3.07 -1.28 -0.49
N SER A 49 -2.36 -2.35 -0.11
CA SER A 49 -1.01 -2.62 -0.62
C SER A 49 -1.00 -2.89 -2.12
N ILE A 50 -1.90 -3.74 -2.62
CA ILE A 50 -2.05 -4.03 -4.05
C ILE A 50 -2.55 -2.79 -4.79
N GLY A 51 -3.54 -2.09 -4.24
CA GLY A 51 -4.10 -0.88 -4.83
C GLY A 51 -3.06 0.23 -5.01
N LEU A 52 -2.26 0.50 -3.98
CA LEU A 52 -1.18 1.48 -4.05
C LEU A 52 -0.04 1.02 -4.98
N GLY A 53 0.29 -0.27 -4.99
CA GLY A 53 1.27 -0.83 -5.93
C GLY A 53 0.84 -0.68 -7.39
N LEU A 54 -0.41 -1.00 -7.71
CA LEU A 54 -0.97 -0.81 -9.05
C LEU A 54 -1.05 0.68 -9.42
N LEU A 55 -1.52 1.52 -8.48
CA LEU A 55 -1.57 2.96 -8.68
C LEU A 55 -0.18 3.53 -9.00
N PHE A 56 0.85 3.11 -8.27
CA PHE A 56 2.23 3.47 -8.51
C PHE A 56 2.67 3.09 -9.94
N LEU A 57 2.45 1.83 -10.34
CA LEU A 57 2.80 1.37 -11.69
C LEU A 57 2.07 2.14 -12.79
N ILE A 58 0.78 2.46 -12.60
CA ILE A 58 -0.02 3.21 -13.57
C ILE A 58 0.50 4.64 -13.72
N ILE A 59 0.83 5.31 -12.61
CA ILE A 59 1.37 6.67 -12.63
C ILE A 59 2.70 6.69 -13.39
N PHE A 60 3.63 5.81 -13.04
CA PHE A 60 4.95 5.74 -13.70
C PHE A 60 4.82 5.39 -15.18
N ARG A 61 3.94 4.44 -15.54
CA ARG A 61 3.66 4.11 -16.95
C ARG A 61 3.09 5.30 -17.71
N SER A 62 2.16 6.05 -17.11
CA SER A 62 1.57 7.23 -17.74
C SER A 62 2.61 8.33 -17.98
N VAL A 63 3.55 8.52 -17.05
CA VAL A 63 4.61 9.53 -17.19
C VAL A 63 5.64 9.08 -18.21
N ALA A 64 6.09 7.83 -18.16
CA ALA A 64 7.03 7.26 -19.12
C ALA A 64 6.49 7.31 -20.56
N SER A 65 5.20 7.04 -20.77
CA SER A 65 4.57 7.13 -22.09
C SER A 65 4.43 8.56 -22.63
N LYS A 66 4.52 9.58 -21.77
CA LYS A 66 4.40 11.00 -22.12
C LYS A 66 5.74 11.74 -22.01
N ALA A 67 6.81 11.03 -21.67
CA ALA A 67 8.13 11.61 -21.53
C ALA A 67 8.60 12.10 -22.90
N THR A 68 8.94 13.38 -22.97
CA THR A 68 9.49 14.00 -24.18
C THR A 68 10.96 14.33 -23.95
N THR A 69 11.80 14.21 -24.99
CA THR A 69 13.23 14.53 -24.93
C THR A 69 13.52 16.04 -25.12
N GLY A 70 12.46 16.85 -25.28
CA GLY A 70 12.53 18.30 -25.45
C GLY A 70 12.43 19.02 -24.10
N VAL A 71 11.63 20.10 -24.04
CA VAL A 71 11.36 20.79 -22.77
C VAL A 71 10.26 20.01 -22.01
N PRO A 72 10.58 19.41 -20.83
CA PRO A 72 9.61 18.63 -20.09
C PRO A 72 8.48 19.50 -19.54
N GLY A 73 7.26 18.96 -19.54
CA GLY A 73 6.13 19.59 -18.84
C GLY A 73 6.30 19.53 -17.32
N LYS A 74 5.57 20.36 -16.56
CA LYS A 74 5.70 20.47 -15.08
C LYS A 74 5.62 19.12 -14.35
N MET A 75 4.72 18.22 -14.77
CA MET A 75 4.56 16.89 -14.16
C MET A 75 5.68 15.92 -14.54
N GLN A 76 6.26 16.04 -15.74
CA GLN A 76 7.40 15.23 -16.16
C GLN A 76 8.64 15.63 -15.34
N ALA A 77 8.90 16.93 -15.20
CA ALA A 77 10.03 17.45 -14.44
C ALA A 77 10.00 17.03 -12.95
N PHE A 78 8.82 17.00 -12.32
CA PHE A 78 8.71 16.51 -10.93
C PHE A 78 9.05 15.03 -10.81
N VAL A 79 8.59 14.21 -11.76
CA VAL A 79 8.85 12.76 -11.73
C VAL A 79 10.31 12.46 -12.07
N GLU A 80 10.91 13.19 -13.01
CA GLU A 80 12.34 13.11 -13.32
C GLU A 80 13.17 13.39 -12.06
N LEU A 81 12.86 14.46 -11.33
CA LEU A 81 13.57 14.80 -10.08
C LEU A 81 13.47 13.68 -9.03
N VAL A 82 12.30 13.03 -8.88
CA VAL A 82 12.14 11.90 -7.96
C VAL A 82 12.92 10.67 -8.43
N VAL A 83 12.91 10.37 -9.72
CA VAL A 83 13.62 9.21 -10.30
C VAL A 83 15.14 9.40 -10.23
N GLU A 84 15.64 10.59 -10.57
CA GLU A 84 17.06 10.93 -10.45
C GLU A 84 17.53 10.82 -8.99
N PHE A 85 16.72 11.31 -8.04
CA PHE A 85 17.02 11.12 -6.63
C PHE A 85 17.14 9.64 -6.25
N VAL A 86 16.23 8.78 -6.70
CA VAL A 86 16.30 7.34 -6.44
C VAL A 86 17.56 6.72 -7.08
N ASP A 87 17.87 7.08 -8.33
CA ASP A 87 19.05 6.59 -9.06
C ASP A 87 20.36 6.98 -8.36
N ASP A 88 20.48 8.22 -7.90
CA ASP A 88 21.63 8.71 -7.12
C ASP A 88 21.80 7.96 -5.79
N ASN A 89 20.70 7.67 -5.09
CA ASN A 89 20.73 6.87 -3.85
C ASN A 89 21.16 5.43 -4.11
N VAL A 90 20.71 4.81 -5.20
CA VAL A 90 21.10 3.43 -5.56
C VAL A 90 22.57 3.38 -5.95
N LYS A 91 23.05 4.33 -6.76
CA LYS A 91 24.47 4.41 -7.17
C LYS A 91 25.40 4.66 -5.98
N SER A 92 25.05 5.61 -5.12
CA SER A 92 25.84 5.90 -3.91
C SER A 92 25.90 4.71 -2.96
N THR A 93 24.80 3.97 -2.80
CA THR A 93 24.76 2.79 -1.91
C THR A 93 25.51 1.59 -2.51
N SER A 94 25.42 1.36 -3.82
CA SER A 94 26.04 0.22 -4.49
C SER A 94 27.55 0.40 -4.76
N MET A 95 28.05 1.65 -4.83
CA MET A 95 29.46 1.98 -5.04
C MET A 95 30.31 2.01 -3.75
N VAL A 96 29.81 1.47 -2.63
CA VAL A 96 30.60 1.31 -1.38
C VAL A 96 31.28 -0.07 -1.29
N ARG A 97 31.03 -0.99 -2.24
CA ARG A 97 31.61 -2.35 -2.23
C ARG A 97 32.28 -2.71 -3.57
N ALA A 98 33.28 -1.93 -3.96
CA ALA A 98 34.18 -2.26 -5.07
C ALA A 98 35.64 -1.85 -4.78
N LEU A 99 36.08 -1.99 -3.53
CA LEU A 99 37.49 -2.04 -3.13
C LEU A 99 37.87 -3.48 -2.80
#